data_AF-A0A4T2A1M9-F1
#
_entry.id   AF-A0A4T2A1M9-F1
#
_cell.length_a   1.000
_cell.length_b   1.000
_cell.length_c   1.000
_cell.angle_alpha   90.00
_cell.angle_beta   90.00
_cell.angle_gamma   90.00
#
_symmetry.space_group_name_H-M   'P 1'
#
loop_
_entity.id
_entity.type
_entity.pdbx_description
1 polymer ?
#
loop_
_entity_poly.entity_id
_entity_poly.type
_entity_poly.pdbx_seq_one_letter_code
_entity_poly.pdbx_strand_id
1 'polypeptide(L)'
;MHSAHFDGSFAGWREVSRNLLQQGVPPHQVTWLGAGDSGGLFDQTPTPSSTQVATPAPRIPKQLLELLQSAARFRVEERWSLLYRILWRVAQGDRAAMLSGDIDGSQLHKRLKAVRREAHHLHAFLRFHPRPKNAEGPQLVAWHEPAHDILASASGHFAERLGRTTWLIATPDDGVYWDGQRLHYQQPCPSEWQRLAQTPEDNGEALWLAYYASTFNPARLNRSALETSLPVRFWKNLPEGPLIPQLMSQARAGAQRDGQAEAVARQGGKRIHYSAVQESPVSGSADPDLPH
;
A
#
# COMPACT_ATOMS: atom_id res chain seq x y z
N MET A 1 -17.46 4.05 32.93
CA MET A 1 -16.70 3.93 31.67
C MET A 1 -16.87 5.24 30.91
N HIS A 2 -15.82 5.72 30.25
CA HIS A 2 -15.77 6.94 29.47
C HIS A 2 -15.80 6.58 27.99
N SER A 3 -16.81 7.06 27.26
CA SER A 3 -16.90 6.95 25.81
C SER A 3 -16.05 8.04 25.16
N ALA A 4 -15.04 7.66 24.38
CA ALA A 4 -14.11 8.54 23.71
C ALA A 4 -14.46 8.61 22.21
N HIS A 5 -15.15 9.69 21.81
CA HIS A 5 -15.55 9.94 20.43
C HIS A 5 -14.52 10.78 19.69
N PHE A 6 -14.23 10.42 18.44
CA PHE A 6 -13.32 11.14 17.57
C PHE A 6 -13.56 10.78 16.10
N ASP A 7 -12.89 11.50 15.20
CA ASP A 7 -13.00 11.42 13.74
C ASP A 7 -12.39 10.16 13.09
N GLY A 8 -11.85 9.23 13.88
CA GLY A 8 -11.10 8.07 13.38
C GLY A 8 -9.66 8.37 12.96
N SER A 9 -9.20 9.63 13.06
CA SER A 9 -7.84 10.03 12.70
C SER A 9 -6.89 9.96 13.90
N PHE A 10 -5.59 9.83 13.64
CA PHE A 10 -4.58 9.91 14.70
C PHE A 10 -4.57 11.29 15.39
N ALA A 11 -4.90 12.36 14.66
CA ALA A 11 -4.96 13.70 15.21
C ALA A 11 -6.10 13.84 16.23
N GLY A 12 -7.32 13.43 15.85
CA GLY A 12 -8.47 13.41 16.77
C GLY A 12 -8.24 12.48 17.96
N TRP A 13 -7.71 11.27 17.72
CA TRP A 13 -7.31 10.36 18.80
C TRP A 13 -6.30 10.99 19.77
N ARG A 14 -5.30 11.72 19.26
CA ARG A 14 -4.26 12.37 20.08
C ARG A 14 -4.84 13.47 20.95
N GLU A 15 -5.80 14.23 20.45
CA GLU A 15 -6.46 15.28 21.22
C GLU A 15 -7.30 14.70 22.36
N VAL A 16 -8.13 13.70 22.07
CA VAL A 16 -8.93 13.02 23.08
C VAL A 16 -8.04 12.32 24.12
N SER A 17 -7.00 11.63 23.67
CA SER A 17 -6.01 10.99 24.56
C SER A 17 -5.33 12.00 25.49
N ARG A 18 -5.03 13.21 25.02
CA ARG A 18 -4.44 14.27 25.84
C ARG A 18 -5.38 14.69 26.97
N ASN A 19 -6.66 14.85 26.67
CA ASN A 19 -7.67 15.21 27.67
C ASN A 19 -7.85 14.10 28.70
N LEU A 20 -7.94 12.85 28.26
CA LEU A 20 -8.05 11.69 29.16
C LEU A 20 -6.84 11.54 30.08
N LEU A 21 -5.62 11.80 29.57
CA LEU A 21 -4.40 11.83 30.38
C LEU A 21 -4.43 12.92 31.45
N GLN A 22 -4.86 14.13 31.09
CA GLN A 22 -4.96 15.26 32.03
C GLN A 22 -5.99 15.00 33.13
N GLN A 23 -7.07 14.30 32.80
CA GLN A 23 -8.11 13.87 33.74
C GLN A 23 -7.73 12.62 34.54
N GLY A 24 -6.57 12.02 34.26
CA GLY A 24 -6.12 10.84 34.96
C GLY A 24 -6.97 9.58 34.68
N VAL A 25 -7.62 9.47 33.52
CA VAL A 25 -8.51 8.34 33.20
C VAL A 25 -7.69 7.11 32.77
N PRO A 26 -7.73 5.99 33.52
CA PRO A 26 -6.95 4.81 33.19
C PRO A 26 -7.52 4.06 31.96
N PRO A 27 -6.70 3.32 31.19
CA PRO A 27 -7.12 2.71 29.92
C PRO A 27 -8.31 1.76 30.00
N HIS A 28 -8.48 1.02 31.10
CA HIS A 28 -9.60 0.08 31.28
C HIS A 28 -10.96 0.78 31.49
N GLN A 29 -10.95 2.10 31.71
CA GLN A 29 -12.16 2.90 31.83
C GLN A 29 -12.55 3.59 30.51
N VAL A 30 -11.79 3.42 29.42
CA VAL A 30 -12.02 4.12 28.15
C VAL A 30 -12.53 3.15 27.10
N THR A 31 -13.64 3.51 26.46
CA THR A 31 -14.17 2.83 25.27
C THR A 31 -14.00 3.77 24.07
N TRP A 32 -13.29 3.34 23.04
CA TRP A 32 -13.02 4.15 21.85
C TRP A 32 -14.10 3.93 20.79
N LEU A 33 -14.75 5.02 20.35
CA LEU A 33 -15.81 5.00 19.34
C LEU A 33 -15.36 5.87 18.16
N GLY A 34 -15.27 5.27 16.97
CA GLY A 34 -14.80 5.95 15.75
C GLY A 34 -15.93 6.67 14.98
N ALA A 35 -15.55 7.45 13.96
CA ALA A 35 -16.50 8.07 13.04
C ALA A 35 -17.31 7.01 12.30
N GLY A 36 -18.56 6.81 12.70
CA GLY A 36 -19.47 5.80 12.16
C GLY A 36 -20.12 4.91 13.23
N ASP A 37 -19.47 4.77 14.39
CA ASP A 37 -20.14 4.29 15.60
C ASP A 37 -21.00 5.43 16.12
N SER A 38 -22.20 5.54 15.54
CA SER A 38 -23.28 6.31 16.13
C SER A 38 -23.59 5.63 17.46
N GLY A 39 -22.92 6.08 18.51
CA GLY A 39 -23.24 5.73 19.88
C GLY A 39 -24.76 5.84 20.04
N GLY A 40 -25.37 4.79 20.60
CA GLY A 40 -26.81 4.75 20.78
C GLY A 40 -27.30 6.04 21.43
N LEU A 41 -28.56 6.40 21.14
CA LEU A 41 -29.28 7.61 21.56
C LEU A 41 -29.25 7.92 23.08
N PHE A 42 -28.59 7.08 23.89
CA PHE A 42 -28.41 7.18 25.33
C PHE A 42 -26.99 7.56 25.79
N ASP A 43 -26.02 7.76 24.89
CA ASP A 43 -24.62 8.02 25.30
C ASP A 43 -24.30 9.51 25.56
N GLN A 44 -25.32 10.34 25.79
CA GLN A 44 -25.12 11.65 26.43
C GLN A 44 -24.96 11.45 27.95
N THR A 45 -23.80 10.97 28.37
CA THR A 45 -23.39 11.21 29.76
C THR A 45 -22.77 12.60 29.84
N PRO A 46 -23.32 13.50 30.70
CA PRO A 46 -22.76 14.81 30.88
C PRO A 46 -21.33 14.68 31.39
N THR A 47 -20.41 15.37 30.72
CA THR A 47 -19.02 15.51 31.16
C THR A 47 -19.04 15.98 32.62
N PRO A 48 -18.59 15.18 33.61
CA PRO A 48 -18.43 15.72 34.94
C PRO A 48 -17.34 16.77 34.84
N SER A 49 -17.74 18.04 34.98
CA SER A 49 -16.85 19.16 35.19
C SER A 49 -16.22 18.99 36.57
N SER A 50 -15.27 18.05 36.68
CA SER A 50 -14.44 17.94 37.87
C SER A 50 -13.27 18.88 37.67
N THR A 51 -13.31 20.00 38.37
CA THR A 51 -12.20 20.92 38.59
C THR A 51 -11.10 20.16 39.33
N GLN A 52 -10.36 19.30 38.64
CA GLN A 52 -9.20 18.62 39.20
C GLN A 52 -7.96 19.46 38.94
N VAL A 53 -7.16 19.56 40.00
CA VAL A 53 -5.85 20.20 40.06
C VAL A 53 -5.03 19.73 38.87
N ALA A 54 -4.63 20.65 38.00
CA ALA A 54 -3.82 20.35 36.82
C ALA A 54 -2.53 19.66 37.26
N THR A 55 -2.47 18.34 37.09
CA THR A 55 -1.22 17.60 37.25
C THR A 55 -0.23 18.07 36.19
N PRO A 56 1.07 18.17 36.51
CA PRO A 56 2.07 18.60 35.56
C PRO A 56 2.02 17.72 34.31
N ALA A 57 2.02 18.36 33.13
CA ALA A 57 1.88 17.66 31.87
C ALA A 57 2.95 16.56 31.76
N PRO A 58 2.56 15.29 31.55
CA PRO A 58 3.51 14.20 31.50
C PRO A 58 4.48 14.41 30.33
N ARG A 59 5.77 14.18 30.59
CA ARG A 59 6.84 14.43 29.62
C ARG A 59 6.91 13.29 28.60
N ILE A 60 6.07 13.36 27.56
CA ILE A 60 6.00 12.35 26.51
C ILE A 60 7.17 12.51 25.52
N PRO A 61 7.99 11.46 25.29
CA PRO A 61 9.05 11.51 24.29
C PRO A 61 8.49 11.68 22.87
N LYS A 62 9.13 12.52 22.04
CA LYS A 62 8.75 12.70 20.63
C LYS A 62 8.74 11.36 19.87
N GLN A 63 9.73 10.51 20.13
CA GLN A 63 9.84 9.17 19.55
C GLN A 63 8.60 8.31 19.81
N LEU A 64 7.96 8.43 20.98
CA LEU A 64 6.73 7.68 21.25
C LEU A 64 5.63 8.10 20.29
N LEU A 65 5.43 9.41 20.09
CA LEU A 65 4.37 9.89 19.19
C LEU A 65 4.58 9.40 17.75
N GLU A 66 5.82 9.35 17.27
CA GLU A 66 6.16 8.82 15.94
C GLU A 66 5.85 7.32 15.82
N LEU A 67 6.15 6.53 16.85
CA LEU A 67 5.81 5.11 16.91
C LEU A 67 4.29 4.90 16.95
N LEU A 68 3.57 5.65 17.78
CA LEU A 68 2.12 5.55 17.90
C LEU A 68 1.43 5.96 16.60
N GLN A 69 1.88 7.04 15.95
CA GLN A 69 1.35 7.49 14.66
C GLN A 69 1.55 6.43 13.57
N SER A 70 2.72 5.80 13.54
CA SER A 70 3.01 4.73 12.59
C SER A 70 2.18 3.47 12.87
N ALA A 71 2.00 3.10 14.14
CA ALA A 71 1.19 1.95 14.55
C ALA A 71 -0.32 2.17 14.40
N ALA A 72 -0.79 3.41 14.42
CA ALA A 72 -2.19 3.77 14.15
C ALA A 72 -2.64 3.40 12.72
N ARG A 73 -1.70 3.16 11.80
CA ARG A 73 -2.00 2.68 10.44
C ARG A 73 -2.40 1.21 10.40
N PHE A 74 -2.12 0.45 11.45
CA PHE A 74 -2.48 -0.96 11.52
C PHE A 74 -3.98 -1.11 11.79
N ARG A 75 -4.72 -1.64 10.82
CA ARG A 75 -6.17 -1.87 10.92
C ARG A 75 -6.49 -3.05 11.84
N VAL A 76 -7.14 -2.75 12.96
CA VAL A 76 -7.71 -3.70 13.92
C VAL A 76 -8.72 -2.96 14.79
N GLU A 77 -9.70 -3.67 15.34
CA GLU A 77 -10.76 -3.12 16.20
C GLU A 77 -10.18 -2.38 17.42
N GLU A 78 -9.34 -3.03 18.21
CA GLU A 78 -8.67 -2.43 19.38
C GLU A 78 -7.41 -1.61 19.01
N ARG A 79 -7.45 -0.92 17.87
CA ARG A 79 -6.32 -0.11 17.40
C ARG A 79 -5.95 0.94 18.44
N TRP A 80 -6.93 1.74 18.85
CA TRP A 80 -6.76 2.95 19.65
C TRP A 80 -6.53 2.66 21.13
N SER A 81 -7.15 1.61 21.66
CA SER A 81 -7.01 1.16 23.04
C SER A 81 -5.57 0.81 23.40
N LEU A 82 -4.87 0.06 22.54
CA LEU A 82 -3.45 -0.26 22.78
C LEU A 82 -2.58 1.00 22.79
N LEU A 83 -2.79 1.92 21.84
CA LEU A 83 -1.99 3.13 21.73
C LEU A 83 -2.17 4.01 22.98
N TYR A 84 -3.41 4.11 23.48
CA TYR A 84 -3.69 4.86 24.70
C TYR A 84 -3.10 4.19 25.93
N ARG A 85 -3.17 2.86 26.02
CA ARG A 85 -2.55 2.11 27.13
C ARG A 85 -1.04 2.33 27.20
N ILE A 86 -0.34 2.29 26.07
CA ILE A 86 1.10 2.57 26.00
C ILE A 86 1.38 4.02 26.38
N LEU A 87 0.64 4.97 25.81
CA LEU A 87 0.78 6.39 26.11
C LEU A 87 0.59 6.68 27.60
N TRP A 88 -0.44 6.09 28.20
CA TRP A 88 -0.73 6.17 29.64
C TRP A 88 0.42 5.62 30.49
N ARG A 89 0.90 4.41 30.20
CA ARG A 89 2.03 3.81 30.95
C ARG A 89 3.29 4.68 30.88
N VAL A 90 3.63 5.19 29.70
CA VAL A 90 4.79 6.07 29.53
C VAL A 90 4.59 7.40 30.26
N ALA A 91 3.37 7.94 30.27
CA ALA A 91 3.04 9.14 31.03
C ALA A 91 3.23 8.95 32.55
N GLN A 92 3.00 7.73 33.06
CA GLN A 92 3.24 7.33 34.44
C GLN A 92 4.71 6.95 34.72
N GLY A 93 5.61 7.09 33.75
CA GLY A 93 7.05 6.83 33.89
C GLY A 93 7.50 5.44 33.42
N ASP A 94 6.59 4.55 33.04
CA ASP A 94 6.91 3.21 32.53
C ASP A 94 7.25 3.26 31.03
N ARG A 95 8.52 3.53 30.74
CA ARG A 95 9.05 3.53 29.36
C ARG A 95 9.21 2.13 28.77
N ALA A 96 9.14 1.06 29.58
CA ALA A 96 9.27 -0.30 29.07
C ALA A 96 8.11 -0.66 28.14
N ALA A 97 6.93 -0.05 28.33
CA ALA A 97 5.78 -0.16 27.43
C ALA A 97 6.08 0.21 25.96
N MET A 98 7.17 0.93 25.69
CA MET A 98 7.63 1.24 24.34
C MET A 98 8.49 0.15 23.72
N LEU A 99 9.05 -0.76 24.52
CA LEU A 99 10.11 -1.70 24.12
C LEU A 99 9.54 -3.07 23.77
N SER A 100 10.17 -3.78 22.84
CA SER A 100 9.68 -5.09 22.35
C SER A 100 9.64 -6.20 23.41
N GLY A 101 10.36 -6.03 24.54
CA GLY A 101 10.36 -6.97 25.66
C GLY A 101 9.14 -6.87 26.59
N ASP A 102 8.41 -5.76 26.53
CA ASP A 102 7.15 -5.59 27.26
C ASP A 102 5.97 -6.18 26.46
N ILE A 103 4.90 -6.58 27.15
CA ILE A 103 3.71 -7.15 26.50
C ILE A 103 3.04 -6.18 25.53
N ASP A 104 2.91 -4.90 25.89
CA ASP A 104 2.32 -3.86 25.05
C ASP A 104 3.30 -3.43 23.95
N GLY A 105 4.58 -3.26 24.32
CA GLY A 105 5.61 -2.87 23.38
C GLY A 105 5.89 -3.94 22.32
N SER A 106 5.75 -5.23 22.65
CA SER A 106 5.78 -6.33 21.68
C SER A 106 4.66 -6.21 20.65
N GLN A 107 3.43 -5.93 21.11
CA GLN A 107 2.28 -5.72 20.21
C GLN A 107 2.48 -4.47 19.34
N LEU A 108 2.98 -3.37 19.90
CA LEU A 108 3.34 -2.17 19.15
C LEU A 108 4.32 -2.49 18.01
N HIS A 109 5.40 -3.20 18.31
CA HIS A 109 6.42 -3.55 17.32
C HIS A 109 5.92 -4.53 16.26
N LYS A 110 5.05 -5.47 16.61
CA LYS A 110 4.37 -6.34 15.64
C LYS A 110 3.54 -5.52 14.65
N ARG A 111 2.74 -4.56 15.13
CA ARG A 111 1.95 -3.65 14.28
C ARG A 111 2.85 -2.81 13.38
N LEU A 112 3.93 -2.24 13.90
CA LEU A 112 4.91 -1.48 13.11
C LEU A 112 5.56 -2.32 12.00
N LYS A 113 5.95 -3.57 12.30
CA LYS A 113 6.53 -4.47 11.30
C LYS A 113 5.53 -4.80 10.20
N ALA A 114 4.27 -5.05 10.54
CA ALA A 114 3.21 -5.33 9.57
C ALA A 114 2.93 -4.12 8.66
N VAL A 115 2.82 -2.92 9.22
CA VAL A 115 2.64 -1.67 8.45
C VAL A 115 3.81 -1.44 7.48
N ARG A 116 5.05 -1.62 7.92
CA ARG A 116 6.24 -1.49 7.05
C ARG A 116 6.26 -2.52 5.94
N ARG A 117 5.91 -3.77 6.26
CA ARG A 117 5.82 -4.85 5.26
C ARG A 117 4.76 -4.52 4.21
N GLU A 118 3.61 -3.99 4.63
CA GLU A 118 2.55 -3.63 3.70
C GLU A 118 2.93 -2.45 2.79
N ALA A 119 3.62 -1.43 3.33
CA ALA A 119 4.18 -0.36 2.50
C ALA A 119 5.21 -0.90 1.49
N HIS A 120 6.05 -1.85 1.89
CA HIS A 120 6.97 -2.51 0.97
C HIS A 120 6.25 -3.31 -0.12
N HIS A 121 5.15 -4.02 0.23
CA HIS A 121 4.32 -4.69 -0.76
C HIS A 121 3.70 -3.71 -1.75
N LEU A 122 3.21 -2.55 -1.30
CA LEU A 122 2.73 -1.51 -2.20
C LEU A 122 3.84 -1.10 -3.17
N HIS A 123 5.04 -0.79 -2.69
CA HIS A 123 6.17 -0.38 -3.55
C HIS A 123 6.59 -1.47 -4.55
N ALA A 124 6.58 -2.73 -4.14
CA ALA A 124 7.05 -3.85 -4.95
C ALA A 124 6.02 -4.34 -5.98
N PHE A 125 4.73 -4.32 -5.64
CA PHE A 125 3.70 -5.02 -6.39
C PHE A 125 2.65 -4.12 -7.04
N LEU A 126 2.59 -2.84 -6.69
CA LEU A 126 1.68 -1.92 -7.36
C LEU A 126 2.02 -1.84 -8.86
N ARG A 127 1.00 -2.04 -9.69
CA ARG A 127 1.10 -1.94 -11.15
C ARG A 127 0.38 -0.69 -11.61
N PHE A 128 1.09 0.12 -12.40
CA PHE A 128 0.52 1.27 -13.08
C PHE A 128 0.12 0.88 -14.49
N HIS A 129 -1.10 1.24 -14.87
CA HIS A 129 -1.63 1.09 -16.20
C HIS A 129 -1.61 2.46 -16.89
N PRO A 130 -1.01 2.57 -18.09
CA PRO A 130 -1.02 3.81 -18.85
C PRO A 130 -2.42 4.09 -19.38
N ARG A 131 -2.77 5.38 -19.43
CA ARG A 131 -3.97 5.87 -20.10
C ARG A 131 -3.65 6.48 -21.46
N PRO A 132 -4.62 6.58 -22.38
CA PRO A 132 -4.41 7.23 -23.68
C PRO A 132 -3.90 8.66 -23.49
N LYS A 133 -2.95 9.07 -24.34
CA LYS A 133 -2.31 10.41 -24.26
C LYS A 133 -3.30 11.58 -24.37
N ASN A 134 -4.46 11.35 -24.97
CA ASN A 134 -5.50 12.35 -25.19
C ASN A 134 -6.58 12.34 -24.10
N ALA A 135 -6.49 11.43 -23.12
CA ALA A 135 -7.47 11.32 -22.07
C ALA A 135 -7.20 12.34 -20.96
N GLU A 136 -8.23 13.02 -20.48
CA GLU A 136 -8.10 13.97 -19.38
C GLU A 136 -7.74 13.26 -18.07
N GLY A 137 -6.94 13.91 -17.21
CA GLY A 137 -6.57 13.44 -15.88
C GLY A 137 -5.21 12.73 -15.80
N PRO A 138 -5.02 11.77 -14.88
CA PRO A 138 -3.73 11.10 -14.68
C PRO A 138 -3.33 10.28 -15.91
N GLN A 139 -2.04 10.36 -16.25
CA GLN A 139 -1.39 9.53 -17.26
C GLN A 139 -1.28 8.05 -16.86
N LEU A 140 -1.15 7.76 -15.56
CA LEU A 140 -1.05 6.41 -15.03
C LEU A 140 -2.10 6.18 -13.94
N VAL A 141 -2.68 4.98 -13.89
CA VAL A 141 -3.66 4.61 -12.86
C VAL A 141 -3.33 3.25 -12.26
N ALA A 142 -3.64 3.06 -10.98
CA ALA A 142 -3.41 1.80 -10.28
C ALA A 142 -4.50 1.55 -9.22
N TRP A 143 -4.99 0.30 -9.18
CA TRP A 143 -5.89 -0.17 -8.13
C TRP A 143 -5.12 -1.00 -7.09
N HIS A 144 -5.36 -0.73 -5.81
CA HIS A 144 -4.72 -1.47 -4.72
C HIS A 144 -5.67 -1.68 -3.54
N GLU A 145 -5.55 -2.83 -2.88
CA GLU A 145 -6.34 -3.17 -1.69
C GLU A 145 -5.40 -3.47 -0.52
N PRO A 146 -4.94 -2.42 0.20
CA PRO A 146 -3.99 -2.60 1.28
C PRO A 146 -4.68 -3.17 2.53
N ALA A 147 -3.95 -3.99 3.29
CA ALA A 147 -4.43 -4.50 4.57
C ALA A 147 -4.50 -3.43 5.67
N HIS A 148 -3.79 -2.31 5.49
CA HIS A 148 -3.50 -1.30 6.49
C HIS A 148 -3.52 0.11 5.87
N ASP A 149 -3.67 1.17 6.68
CA ASP A 149 -3.76 2.57 6.24
C ASP A 149 -2.38 3.13 5.83
N ILE A 150 -1.82 2.61 4.74
CA ILE A 150 -0.44 2.89 4.33
C ILE A 150 -0.33 3.90 3.19
N LEU A 151 -1.40 4.14 2.44
CA LEU A 151 -1.34 4.80 1.14
C LEU A 151 -0.75 6.21 1.25
N ALA A 152 -1.32 7.07 2.10
CA ALA A 152 -0.83 8.43 2.31
C ALA A 152 0.68 8.50 2.62
N SER A 153 1.18 7.56 3.44
CA SER A 153 2.58 7.55 3.87
C SER A 153 3.54 6.90 2.89
N ALA A 154 3.05 5.96 2.08
CA ALA A 154 3.88 5.17 1.17
C ALA A 154 3.95 5.79 -0.24
N SER A 155 2.99 6.64 -0.59
CA SER A 155 2.87 7.24 -1.93
C SER A 155 4.00 8.18 -2.34
N GLY A 156 4.72 8.77 -1.38
CA GLY A 156 5.89 9.62 -1.67
C GLY A 156 6.97 8.93 -2.52
N HIS A 157 7.14 7.62 -2.31
CA HIS A 157 8.07 6.79 -3.09
C HIS A 157 7.83 6.86 -4.61
N PHE A 158 6.56 6.89 -5.03
CA PHE A 158 6.21 6.94 -6.45
C PHE A 158 6.38 8.33 -7.04
N ALA A 159 6.13 9.39 -6.27
CA ALA A 159 6.36 10.77 -6.71
C ALA A 159 7.85 11.01 -7.02
N GLU A 160 8.74 10.54 -6.15
CA GLU A 160 10.18 10.62 -6.35
C GLU A 160 10.65 9.83 -7.59
N ARG A 161 10.12 8.61 -7.77
CA ARG A 161 10.55 7.70 -8.84
C ARG A 161 9.98 8.04 -10.22
N LEU A 162 8.73 8.51 -10.30
CA LEU A 162 8.03 8.81 -11.56
C LEU A 162 8.13 10.29 -11.96
N GLY A 163 8.74 11.12 -11.10
CA GLY A 163 8.99 12.53 -11.35
C GLY A 163 7.70 13.30 -11.64
N ARG A 164 7.65 14.00 -12.77
CA ARG A 164 6.50 14.84 -13.16
C ARG A 164 5.35 14.05 -13.82
N THR A 165 5.52 12.74 -14.00
CA THR A 165 4.47 11.90 -14.60
C THR A 165 3.29 11.84 -13.64
N THR A 166 2.13 12.34 -14.06
CA THR A 166 0.91 12.34 -13.23
C THR A 166 0.38 10.93 -13.05
N TRP A 167 -0.05 10.57 -11.85
CA TRP A 167 -0.57 9.23 -11.58
C TRP A 167 -1.63 9.23 -10.48
N LEU A 168 -2.48 8.21 -10.48
CA LEU A 168 -3.52 7.98 -9.48
C LEU A 168 -3.39 6.57 -8.91
N ILE A 169 -3.44 6.45 -7.59
CA ILE A 169 -3.62 5.19 -6.88
C ILE A 169 -4.93 5.27 -6.11
N ALA A 170 -5.85 4.36 -6.38
CA ALA A 170 -7.11 4.26 -5.65
C ALA A 170 -7.21 2.94 -4.89
N THR A 171 -7.83 3.02 -3.72
CA THR A 171 -8.21 1.87 -2.88
C THR A 171 -9.71 1.96 -2.57
N PRO A 172 -10.31 0.92 -1.95
CA PRO A 172 -11.69 0.99 -1.49
C PRO A 172 -11.96 2.14 -0.49
N ASP A 173 -10.96 2.50 0.32
CA ASP A 173 -11.14 3.43 1.44
C ASP A 173 -10.57 4.82 1.16
N ASP A 174 -9.42 4.90 0.49
CA ASP A 174 -8.68 6.14 0.26
C ASP A 174 -8.00 6.17 -1.13
N GLY A 175 -7.54 7.35 -1.54
CA GLY A 175 -6.90 7.53 -2.82
C GLY A 175 -5.83 8.61 -2.78
N VAL A 176 -4.85 8.49 -3.67
CA VAL A 176 -3.78 9.49 -3.85
C VAL A 176 -3.63 9.81 -5.33
N TYR A 177 -3.77 11.09 -5.65
CA TYR A 177 -3.48 11.64 -6.97
C TYR A 177 -2.21 12.50 -6.92
N TRP A 178 -1.29 12.25 -7.85
CA TRP A 178 -0.11 13.06 -8.08
C TRP A 178 -0.27 13.88 -9.36
N ASP A 179 -0.24 15.20 -9.23
CA ASP A 179 -0.39 16.16 -10.33
C ASP A 179 0.95 16.54 -11.01
N GLY A 180 2.05 15.90 -10.61
CA GLY A 180 3.41 16.24 -11.05
C GLY A 180 4.16 17.21 -10.14
N GLN A 181 3.50 17.74 -9.10
CA GLN A 181 4.07 18.68 -8.14
C GLN A 181 3.68 18.38 -6.68
N ARG A 182 2.43 17.97 -6.44
CA ARG A 182 1.85 17.73 -5.11
C ARG A 182 1.03 16.45 -5.08
N LEU A 183 1.05 15.80 -3.92
CA LEU A 183 0.21 14.65 -3.61
C LEU A 183 -1.13 15.13 -3.05
N HIS A 184 -2.21 14.79 -3.73
CA HIS A 184 -3.58 15.02 -3.30
C HIS A 184 -4.10 13.72 -2.69
N TYR A 185 -4.11 13.66 -1.37
CA TYR A 185 -4.68 12.54 -0.62
C TYR A 185 -6.16 12.80 -0.33
N GLN A 186 -7.02 11.80 -0.53
CA GLN A 186 -8.43 11.86 -0.17
C GLN A 186 -8.88 10.59 0.56
N GLN A 187 -9.66 10.80 1.61
CA GLN A 187 -10.35 9.77 2.38
C GLN A 187 -11.72 10.34 2.81
N PRO A 188 -12.85 9.78 2.37
CA PRO A 188 -12.96 8.57 1.54
C PRO A 188 -12.43 8.76 0.10
N CYS A 189 -12.07 7.66 -0.55
CA CYS A 189 -11.66 7.65 -1.96
C CYS A 189 -12.81 8.09 -2.88
N PRO A 190 -12.64 9.14 -3.71
CA PRO A 190 -13.66 9.60 -4.64
C PRO A 190 -14.11 8.49 -5.61
N SER A 191 -15.42 8.41 -5.87
CA SER A 191 -15.98 7.37 -6.72
C SER A 191 -15.42 7.39 -8.16
N GLU A 192 -15.09 8.58 -8.66
CA GLU A 192 -14.44 8.75 -9.96
C GLU A 192 -13.02 8.18 -9.97
N TRP A 193 -12.26 8.30 -8.88
CA TRP A 193 -10.91 7.75 -8.78
C TRP A 193 -10.94 6.23 -8.74
N GLN A 194 -11.89 5.67 -8.00
CA GLN A 194 -12.07 4.21 -7.93
C GLN A 194 -12.42 3.65 -9.32
N ARG A 195 -13.40 4.23 -10.01
CA ARG A 195 -13.80 3.79 -11.36
C ARG A 195 -12.65 3.86 -12.34
N LEU A 196 -11.88 4.95 -12.30
CA LEU A 196 -10.75 5.15 -13.21
C LEU A 196 -9.63 4.12 -13.00
N ALA A 197 -9.34 3.76 -11.76
CA ALA A 197 -8.29 2.79 -11.43
C ALA A 197 -8.71 1.33 -11.66
N GLN A 198 -10.00 1.00 -11.51
CA GLN A 198 -10.52 -0.37 -11.69
C GLN A 198 -10.75 -0.75 -13.17
N THR A 199 -10.90 0.23 -14.06
CA THR A 199 -11.13 0.00 -15.50
C THR A 199 -9.96 0.54 -16.34
N PRO A 200 -8.75 -0.04 -16.23
CA PRO A 200 -7.66 0.34 -17.11
C PRO A 200 -7.99 -0.04 -18.56
N GLU A 201 -7.71 0.85 -19.51
CA GLU A 201 -7.88 0.54 -20.93
C GLU A 201 -6.78 -0.41 -21.40
N ASP A 202 -7.18 -1.63 -21.76
CA ASP A 202 -6.30 -2.74 -22.09
C ASP A 202 -5.65 -2.56 -23.48
N ASN A 203 -4.43 -2.03 -23.51
CA ASN A 203 -3.66 -1.83 -24.74
C ASN A 203 -2.39 -2.69 -24.84
N GLY A 204 -2.18 -3.64 -23.92
CA GLY A 204 -0.95 -4.45 -23.91
C GLY A 204 -0.89 -5.63 -22.95
N GLU A 205 -1.97 -5.90 -22.21
CA GLU A 205 -1.98 -6.96 -21.21
C GLU A 205 -1.86 -8.35 -21.84
N ALA A 206 -2.58 -8.58 -22.95
CA ALA A 206 -2.55 -9.84 -23.68
C ALA A 206 -1.14 -10.23 -24.20
N LEU A 207 -0.35 -9.24 -24.67
CA LEU A 207 1.01 -9.49 -25.18
C LEU A 207 1.99 -9.81 -24.03
N TRP A 208 1.88 -9.09 -22.91
CA TRP A 208 2.64 -9.39 -21.69
C TRP A 208 2.30 -10.78 -21.15
N LEU A 209 1.02 -11.14 -21.13
CA LEU A 209 0.55 -12.45 -20.67
C LEU A 209 1.08 -13.59 -21.53
N ALA A 210 1.07 -13.42 -22.85
CA ALA A 210 1.65 -14.41 -23.77
C ALA A 210 3.16 -14.57 -23.54
N TYR A 211 3.90 -13.47 -23.34
CA TYR A 211 5.32 -13.52 -23.03
C TYR A 211 5.60 -14.19 -21.66
N TYR A 212 4.85 -13.83 -20.62
CA TYR A 212 4.99 -14.40 -19.27
C TYR A 212 4.74 -15.91 -19.29
N ALA A 213 3.67 -16.37 -19.95
CA ALA A 213 3.38 -17.80 -20.12
C ALA A 213 4.51 -18.54 -20.86
N SER A 214 5.15 -17.91 -21.85
CA SER A 214 6.23 -18.52 -22.63
C SER A 214 7.57 -18.62 -21.88
N THR A 215 7.82 -17.71 -20.94
CA THR A 215 9.08 -17.67 -20.16
C THR A 215 8.94 -18.38 -18.80
N PHE A 216 7.71 -18.66 -18.37
CA PHE A 216 7.46 -19.32 -17.09
C PHE A 216 8.02 -20.74 -17.09
N ASN A 217 9.04 -20.98 -16.24
CA ASN A 217 9.62 -22.30 -16.07
C ASN A 217 8.96 -23.00 -14.86
N PRO A 218 8.04 -23.96 -15.09
CA PRO A 218 7.32 -24.64 -14.01
C PRO A 218 8.25 -25.44 -13.08
N ALA A 219 9.43 -25.85 -13.53
CA ALA A 219 10.40 -26.60 -12.73
C ALA A 219 11.13 -25.75 -11.68
N ARG A 220 11.07 -24.41 -11.77
CA ARG A 220 11.72 -23.47 -10.83
C ARG A 220 10.75 -22.87 -9.78
N LEU A 221 9.49 -23.28 -9.79
CA LEU A 221 8.47 -22.69 -8.92
C LEU A 221 8.56 -23.21 -7.47
N ASN A 222 8.99 -22.34 -6.54
CA ASN A 222 8.80 -22.59 -5.11
C ASN A 222 7.53 -21.88 -4.62
N ARG A 223 6.45 -22.66 -4.42
CA ARG A 223 5.15 -22.16 -3.97
C ARG A 223 5.21 -21.39 -2.66
N SER A 224 5.94 -21.90 -1.66
CA SER A 224 6.05 -21.26 -0.36
C SER A 224 6.76 -19.90 -0.46
N ALA A 225 7.79 -19.82 -1.31
CA ALA A 225 8.47 -18.56 -1.60
C ALA A 225 7.57 -17.59 -2.38
N LEU A 226 6.77 -18.09 -3.34
CA LEU A 226 5.82 -17.29 -4.11
C LEU A 226 4.71 -16.71 -3.21
N GLU A 227 4.08 -17.53 -2.36
CA GLU A 227 2.99 -17.08 -1.47
C GLU A 227 3.48 -16.15 -0.35
N THR A 228 4.73 -16.36 0.11
CA THR A 228 5.36 -15.46 1.10
C THR A 228 5.74 -14.12 0.50
N SER A 229 6.19 -14.11 -0.75
CA SER A 229 6.60 -12.90 -1.46
C SER A 229 5.41 -12.17 -2.08
N LEU A 230 4.38 -12.90 -2.53
CA LEU A 230 3.25 -12.39 -3.30
C LEU A 230 1.93 -12.97 -2.75
N PRO A 231 1.36 -12.38 -1.67
CA PRO A 231 0.08 -12.83 -1.11
C PRO A 231 -1.02 -12.95 -2.17
N VAL A 232 -1.80 -14.03 -2.12
CA VAL A 232 -2.81 -14.39 -3.13
C VAL A 232 -3.81 -13.27 -3.43
N ARG A 233 -4.13 -12.42 -2.45
CA ARG A 233 -4.99 -11.23 -2.65
C ARG A 233 -4.48 -10.26 -3.72
N PHE A 234 -3.17 -10.14 -3.90
CA PHE A 234 -2.58 -9.23 -4.89
C PHE A 234 -2.67 -9.77 -6.32
N TRP A 235 -2.98 -11.06 -6.51
CA TRP A 235 -3.02 -11.65 -7.85
C TRP A 235 -4.13 -11.04 -8.69
N LYS A 236 -5.25 -10.61 -8.09
CA LYS A 236 -6.35 -9.96 -8.82
C LYS A 236 -5.93 -8.67 -9.55
N ASN A 237 -4.88 -8.02 -9.06
CA ASN A 237 -4.40 -6.73 -9.58
C ASN A 237 -3.09 -6.90 -10.39
N LEU A 238 -2.68 -8.15 -10.66
CA LEU A 238 -1.56 -8.47 -11.52
C LEU A 238 -2.11 -8.96 -12.86
N PRO A 239 -1.51 -8.53 -13.98
CA PRO A 239 -1.93 -9.04 -15.27
C PRO A 239 -1.70 -10.56 -15.34
N GLU A 240 -0.59 -11.07 -14.82
CA GLU A 240 -0.30 -12.51 -14.72
C GLU A 240 -1.14 -13.29 -13.70
N GLY A 241 -1.90 -12.62 -12.84
CA GLY A 241 -2.65 -13.20 -11.73
C GLY A 241 -3.56 -14.38 -12.10
N PRO A 242 -4.39 -14.27 -13.16
CA PRO A 242 -5.24 -15.36 -13.63
C PRO A 242 -4.46 -16.58 -14.15
N LEU A 243 -3.23 -16.38 -14.64
CA LEU A 243 -2.39 -17.45 -15.16
C LEU A 243 -1.69 -18.23 -14.05
N ILE A 244 -1.41 -17.62 -12.90
CA ILE A 244 -0.65 -18.24 -11.81
C ILE A 244 -1.29 -19.57 -11.34
N PRO A 245 -2.61 -19.66 -11.03
CA PRO A 245 -3.24 -20.93 -10.63
C PRO A 245 -3.14 -22.03 -11.70
N GLN A 246 -3.29 -21.66 -12.97
CA GLN A 246 -3.23 -22.59 -14.09
C GLN A 246 -1.81 -23.11 -14.31
N LEU A 247 -0.81 -22.22 -14.30
CA LEU A 247 0.61 -22.54 -14.39
C LEU A 247 1.09 -23.38 -13.21
N MET A 248 0.56 -23.13 -12.00
CA MET A 248 0.81 -23.95 -10.81
C MET A 248 0.24 -25.37 -10.94
N SER A 249 -0.95 -25.51 -11.53
CA SER A 249 -1.56 -26.82 -11.80
C SER A 249 -0.77 -27.60 -12.84
N GLN A 250 -0.34 -26.94 -13.93
CA GLN A 250 0.51 -27.54 -14.97
C GLN A 250 1.89 -27.98 -14.43
N ALA A 251 2.47 -27.22 -13.49
CA ALA A 251 3.71 -27.61 -12.82
C ALA A 251 3.55 -28.90 -11.98
N ARG A 252 2.36 -29.13 -11.38
CA ARG A 252 2.04 -30.36 -10.63
C ARG A 252 1.74 -31.56 -11.54
N ALA A 253 1.17 -31.32 -12.72
CA ALA A 253 0.71 -32.37 -13.63
C ALA A 253 1.82 -33.06 -14.45
N GLY A 254 3.09 -32.69 -14.28
CA GLY A 254 4.23 -33.41 -14.90
C GLY A 254 5.27 -32.55 -15.60
N ALA A 255 5.09 -31.23 -15.69
CA ALA A 255 6.05 -30.32 -16.34
C ALA A 255 7.39 -30.16 -15.57
N GLN A 256 7.59 -30.86 -14.45
CA GLN A 256 8.92 -31.01 -13.84
C GLN A 256 9.89 -31.85 -14.68
N ARG A 257 9.41 -32.65 -15.64
CA ARG A 257 10.31 -33.45 -16.49
C ARG A 257 10.94 -32.69 -17.66
N ASP A 258 10.24 -31.70 -18.25
CA ASP A 258 10.65 -31.16 -19.56
C ASP A 258 10.92 -29.65 -19.60
N GLY A 259 10.75 -28.90 -18.50
CA GLY A 259 11.22 -27.51 -18.39
C GLY A 259 10.62 -26.50 -19.39
N GLN A 260 9.55 -26.85 -20.11
CA GLN A 260 8.83 -25.99 -21.06
C GLN A 260 7.31 -26.12 -20.88
N ALA A 261 6.56 -25.04 -21.12
CA ALA A 261 5.10 -25.06 -21.16
C ALA A 261 4.60 -25.85 -22.39
N GLU A 262 3.66 -26.78 -22.20
CA GLU A 262 3.07 -27.63 -23.26
C GLU A 262 2.54 -26.84 -24.49
N ALA A 263 2.18 -25.57 -24.30
CA ALA A 263 1.71 -24.69 -25.37
C ALA A 263 2.79 -24.45 -26.46
N VAL A 264 4.07 -24.45 -26.09
CA VAL A 264 5.19 -24.26 -27.03
C VAL A 264 5.47 -25.55 -27.82
N ALA A 265 5.22 -26.72 -27.23
CA ALA A 265 5.40 -28.00 -27.91
C ALA A 265 4.40 -28.25 -29.06
N ARG A 266 3.26 -27.52 -29.07
CA ARG A 266 2.21 -27.66 -30.09
C ARG A 266 2.27 -26.62 -31.22
N GLN A 267 3.13 -25.61 -31.14
CA GLN A 267 3.31 -24.65 -32.24
C GLN A 267 4.33 -25.20 -33.25
N GLY A 268 3.83 -25.76 -34.36
CA GLY A 268 4.66 -26.05 -35.53
C GLY A 268 5.36 -24.78 -36.00
N GLY A 269 6.69 -24.79 -35.96
CA GLY A 269 7.53 -23.62 -36.25
C GLY A 269 7.21 -23.03 -37.62
N LYS A 270 6.72 -21.79 -37.67
CA LYS A 270 6.71 -20.99 -38.89
C LYS A 270 8.08 -20.36 -39.07
N ARG A 271 8.82 -20.78 -40.10
CA ARG A 271 10.02 -20.07 -40.59
C ARG A 271 9.58 -18.67 -41.01
N ILE A 272 10.03 -17.65 -40.27
CA ILE A 272 9.95 -16.27 -40.72
C ILE A 272 11.05 -16.11 -41.77
N HIS A 273 10.64 -15.96 -43.04
CA HIS A 273 11.55 -15.51 -44.09
C HIS A 273 11.84 -14.03 -43.85
N TYR A 274 13.06 -13.72 -43.42
CA TYR A 274 13.57 -12.35 -43.43
C TYR A 274 13.91 -11.99 -44.88
N SER A 275 13.06 -11.20 -45.54
CA SER A 275 13.44 -10.52 -46.77
C SER A 275 14.38 -9.38 -46.38
N ALA A 276 15.66 -9.51 -46.74
CA ALA A 276 16.64 -8.46 -46.58
C ALA A 276 16.14 -7.20 -47.31
N VAL A 277 15.88 -6.15 -46.55
CA VAL A 277 15.66 -4.81 -47.10
C VAL A 277 16.97 -4.38 -47.74
N GLN A 278 16.94 -4.12 -49.05
CA GLN A 278 18.08 -3.60 -49.80
C GLN A 278 18.54 -2.28 -49.19
N GLU A 279 19.78 -2.24 -48.72
CA GLU A 279 20.51 -1.02 -48.39
C GLU A 279 20.59 -0.13 -49.62
N SER A 280 20.08 1.09 -49.51
CA SER A 280 20.30 2.15 -50.48
C SER A 280 21.70 2.75 -50.24
N PRO A 281 22.58 2.83 -51.25
CA PRO A 281 23.90 3.43 -51.07
C PRO A 281 23.78 4.95 -50.90
N VAL A 282 24.16 5.44 -49.73
CA VAL A 282 24.43 6.86 -49.48
C VAL A 282 25.73 7.21 -50.22
N SER A 283 25.61 7.88 -51.37
CA SER A 283 26.76 8.48 -52.06
C SER A 283 27.15 9.75 -51.33
N GLY A 284 28.26 9.70 -50.59
CA GLY A 284 28.93 10.86 -50.02
C GLY A 284 29.92 11.44 -51.01
N SER A 285 29.69 12.68 -51.44
CA SER A 285 30.71 13.52 -52.09
C SER A 285 30.61 14.94 -51.52
N ALA A 286 31.48 15.25 -50.56
CA ALA A 286 31.86 16.61 -50.21
C ALA A 286 33.34 16.59 -49.83
N ASP A 287 34.11 17.37 -50.59
CA ASP A 287 35.56 17.54 -50.54
C ASP A 287 36.10 17.88 -49.13
N PRO A 288 37.31 17.43 -48.79
CA PRO A 288 38.07 17.95 -47.67
C PRO A 288 38.86 19.19 -48.11
N ASP A 289 38.59 20.33 -47.47
CA ASP A 289 39.35 21.56 -47.68
C ASP A 289 40.43 21.75 -46.59
N LEU A 290 41.55 22.34 -47.03
CA LEU A 290 42.75 22.84 -46.34
C LEU A 290 43.96 21.89 -46.19
N PRO A 291 45.22 22.35 -46.37
CA PRO A 291 45.70 23.71 -46.03
C PRO A 291 46.69 24.43 -46.99
N HIS A 292 46.77 25.76 -46.86
CA HIS A 292 48.04 26.52 -46.71
C HIS A 292 47.76 27.92 -46.14
#